data_AF-A0A2Y9IR69-F1
#
_entry.id   AF-A0A2Y9IR69-F1
#
_cell.length_a   1.000
_cell.length_b   1.000
_cell.length_c   1.000
_cell.angle_alpha   90.00
_cell.angle_beta   90.00
_cell.angle_gamma   90.00
#
_symmetry.space_group_name_H-M   'P 1'
#
loop_
_entity.id
_entity.type
_entity.pdbx_description
1 polymer ?
#
loop_
_entity_poly.entity_id
_entity_poly.type
_entity_poly.pdbx_seq_one_letter_code
_entity_poly.pdbx_strand_id
1 'polypeptide(L)'
;PEEDGVRVVCMASGWFPKPQVQWRALSGEKFLTFSETQAQDAEGLFTIKATLVVKDSSSGNVTCSVLNPILGQEKAMAIFIPEPFFPQSSPWKLTFMVILTVLMLLLLGVVFYIMREHTAKLKDMQEWEKLHRDKEEDRQIKEEALKATGKFLCHICRRHSGCQLTCFLCCLSDWRKSAYLAGE
;
A
#
# COMPACT_ATOMS: atom_id res chain seq x y z
N PRO A 1 18.95 -17.99 -25.42
CA PRO A 1 19.03 -17.18 -24.19
C PRO A 1 20.20 -16.20 -24.29
N GLU A 2 19.91 -14.93 -24.53
CA GLU A 2 20.91 -13.88 -24.33
C GLU A 2 21.19 -13.81 -22.83
N GLU A 3 22.34 -14.33 -22.42
CA GLU A 3 22.82 -14.21 -21.04
C GLU A 3 22.99 -12.73 -20.75
N ASP A 4 22.10 -12.18 -19.92
CA ASP A 4 22.16 -10.81 -19.42
C ASP A 4 23.55 -10.54 -18.82
N GLY A 5 24.32 -9.59 -19.38
CA GLY A 5 25.69 -9.29 -18.96
C GLY A 5 26.68 -9.06 -20.11
N VAL A 6 27.94 -8.77 -19.76
CA VAL A 6 29.03 -8.50 -20.69
C VAL A 6 29.80 -9.79 -20.97
N ARG A 7 29.91 -10.17 -22.25
CA ARG A 7 30.67 -11.35 -22.70
C ARG A 7 32.11 -10.95 -23.03
N VAL A 8 33.06 -11.54 -22.31
CA VAL A 8 34.50 -11.39 -22.53
C VAL A 8 35.05 -12.67 -23.16
N VAL A 9 35.89 -12.52 -24.19
CA VAL A 9 36.53 -13.65 -24.88
C VAL A 9 38.05 -13.46 -24.86
N CYS A 10 38.76 -14.47 -24.35
CA CYS A 10 40.20 -14.56 -24.33
C CYS A 10 40.65 -15.64 -25.33
N MET A 11 41.51 -15.27 -26.26
CA MET A 11 42.08 -16.19 -27.26
C MET A 11 43.60 -16.17 -27.17
N ALA A 12 44.21 -17.36 -27.21
CA ALA A 12 45.65 -17.47 -27.24
C ALA A 12 46.05 -18.68 -28.12
N SER A 13 47.06 -18.52 -28.95
CA SER A 13 47.51 -19.51 -29.94
C SER A 13 49.00 -19.81 -29.80
N GLY A 14 49.44 -20.92 -30.38
CA GLY A 14 50.86 -21.29 -30.39
C GLY A 14 51.39 -21.80 -29.04
N TRP A 15 50.52 -22.36 -28.19
CA TRP A 15 50.92 -22.88 -26.89
C TRP A 15 51.39 -24.33 -26.98
N PHE A 16 52.50 -24.67 -26.33
CA PHE A 16 52.94 -26.04 -26.14
C PHE A 16 53.62 -26.21 -24.78
N PRO A 17 53.30 -27.27 -24.01
CA PRO A 17 52.25 -28.27 -24.22
C PRO A 17 50.85 -27.67 -23.99
N LYS A 18 49.82 -28.52 -23.84
CA LYS A 18 48.45 -28.11 -23.51
C LYS A 18 48.43 -27.13 -22.31
N PRO A 19 47.98 -25.88 -22.49
CA PRO A 19 47.98 -24.87 -21.43
C PRO A 19 46.76 -25.01 -20.50
N GLN A 20 46.82 -24.34 -19.35
CA GLN A 20 45.71 -24.17 -18.42
C GLN A 20 45.23 -22.72 -18.43
N VAL A 21 43.91 -22.49 -18.46
CA VAL A 21 43.32 -21.15 -18.44
C VAL A 21 42.73 -20.88 -17.06
N GLN A 22 42.99 -19.69 -16.51
CA GLN A 22 42.41 -19.21 -15.27
C GLN A 22 41.82 -17.82 -15.49
N TRP A 23 40.66 -17.56 -14.88
CA TRP A 23 40.10 -16.22 -14.77
C TRP A 23 40.30 -15.70 -13.36
N ARG A 24 40.74 -14.45 -13.23
CA ARG A 24 40.86 -13.76 -11.94
C ARG A 24 40.12 -12.44 -12.00
N ALA A 25 39.28 -12.16 -11.00
CA ALA A 25 38.64 -10.85 -10.83
C ALA A 25 39.06 -10.23 -9.50
N LEU A 26 39.00 -8.89 -9.42
CA LEU A 26 39.30 -8.15 -8.19
C LEU A 26 38.27 -8.43 -7.09
N SER A 27 36.99 -8.60 -7.46
CA SER A 27 36.00 -9.18 -6.57
C SER A 27 36.06 -10.70 -6.71
N GLY A 28 36.37 -11.43 -5.65
CA GLY A 28 36.57 -12.88 -5.65
C GLY A 28 35.33 -13.71 -6.04
N GLU A 29 34.96 -13.68 -7.31
CA GLU A 29 33.95 -14.49 -8.02
C GLU A 29 32.50 -13.96 -8.05
N LYS A 30 32.18 -13.19 -9.09
CA LYS A 30 30.80 -12.96 -9.58
C LYS A 30 30.67 -13.32 -11.06
N PHE A 31 31.16 -14.51 -11.42
CA PHE A 31 31.07 -15.04 -12.78
C PHE A 31 29.80 -15.89 -12.94
N LEU A 32 29.10 -15.79 -14.06
CA LEU A 32 27.90 -16.60 -14.29
C LEU A 32 28.17 -17.85 -15.11
N THR A 33 28.98 -17.67 -16.15
CA THR A 33 29.14 -18.68 -17.19
C THR A 33 30.56 -18.60 -17.70
N PHE A 34 31.23 -19.74 -17.63
CA PHE A 34 32.55 -19.96 -18.15
C PHE A 34 32.48 -21.09 -19.18
N SER A 35 33.07 -20.85 -20.35
CA SER A 35 33.21 -21.85 -21.39
C SER A 35 34.62 -21.78 -21.97
N GLU A 36 35.26 -22.93 -22.11
CA GLU A 36 36.60 -23.04 -22.68
C GLU A 36 36.61 -24.07 -23.79
N THR A 37 37.25 -23.70 -24.91
CA THR A 37 37.48 -24.58 -26.04
C THR A 37 38.96 -24.56 -26.39
N GLN A 38 39.51 -25.73 -26.71
CA GLN A 38 40.91 -25.87 -27.11
C GLN A 38 40.97 -26.71 -28.40
N ALA A 39 41.80 -26.28 -29.34
CA ALA A 39 42.10 -26.99 -30.57
C ALA A 39 43.61 -27.16 -30.72
N GLN A 40 44.04 -28.29 -31.30
CA GLN A 40 45.44 -28.56 -31.61
C GLN A 40 45.63 -28.55 -33.13
N ASP A 41 46.69 -27.89 -33.60
CA ASP A 41 47.05 -27.87 -35.01
C ASP A 41 47.93 -29.07 -35.42
N ALA A 42 48.26 -29.16 -36.71
CA ALA A 42 49.07 -30.24 -37.26
C ALA A 42 50.52 -30.21 -36.73
N GLU A 43 50.99 -29.04 -36.32
CA GLU A 43 52.29 -28.78 -35.71
C GLU A 43 52.31 -29.14 -34.21
N GLY A 44 51.17 -29.53 -33.65
CA GLY A 44 51.01 -29.95 -32.27
C GLY A 44 50.83 -28.81 -31.28
N LEU A 45 50.68 -27.56 -31.74
CA LEU A 45 50.46 -26.38 -30.92
C LEU A 45 48.97 -26.22 -30.59
N PHE A 46 48.70 -25.67 -29.41
CA PHE A 46 47.36 -25.45 -28.89
C PHE A 46 46.89 -24.02 -29.12
N THR A 47 45.65 -23.90 -29.57
CA THR A 47 44.88 -22.66 -29.59
C THR A 47 43.70 -22.77 -28.63
N ILE A 48 43.59 -21.82 -27.73
CA ILE A 48 42.53 -21.73 -26.74
C ILE A 48 41.56 -20.59 -27.07
N LYS A 49 40.31 -20.80 -26.69
CA LYS A 49 39.27 -19.77 -26.66
C LYS A 49 38.45 -19.95 -25.40
N ALA A 50 38.64 -19.05 -24.45
CA ALA A 50 37.92 -19.00 -23.18
C ALA A 50 36.93 -17.83 -23.19
N THR A 51 35.70 -18.08 -22.74
CA THR A 51 34.60 -17.12 -22.70
C THR A 51 34.10 -16.99 -21.27
N LEU A 52 33.84 -15.76 -20.85
CA LEU A 52 33.35 -15.41 -19.54
C LEU A 52 32.19 -14.41 -19.66
N VAL A 53 31.12 -14.59 -18.89
CA VAL A 53 30.03 -13.60 -18.80
C VAL A 53 30.03 -12.94 -17.42
N VAL A 54 30.06 -11.61 -17.41
CA VAL A 54 30.12 -10.75 -16.21
C VAL A 54 28.80 -9.98 -16.08
N LYS A 55 28.14 -10.05 -14.91
CA LYS A 55 26.83 -9.39 -14.67
C LYS A 55 26.90 -8.10 -13.89
N ASP A 56 27.97 -7.90 -13.14
CA ASP A 56 28.06 -6.83 -12.15
C ASP A 56 29.29 -5.97 -12.42
N SER A 57 29.09 -4.66 -12.53
CA SER A 57 30.17 -3.69 -12.70
C SER A 57 31.10 -3.63 -11.49
N SER A 58 30.64 -4.08 -10.31
CA SER A 58 31.48 -4.22 -9.12
C SER A 58 32.62 -5.22 -9.30
N SER A 59 32.57 -6.05 -10.35
CA SER A 59 33.56 -7.09 -10.62
C SER A 59 34.93 -6.50 -10.99
N GLY A 60 34.98 -5.22 -11.35
CA GLY A 60 36.20 -4.49 -11.64
C GLY A 60 36.97 -5.07 -12.84
N ASN A 61 38.30 -5.15 -12.72
CA ASN A 61 39.16 -5.73 -13.74
C ASN A 61 39.03 -7.25 -13.76
N VAL A 62 38.87 -7.79 -14.97
CA VAL A 62 38.88 -9.22 -15.24
C VAL A 62 40.18 -9.59 -15.92
N THR A 63 40.91 -10.56 -15.37
CA THR A 63 42.18 -11.03 -15.89
C THR A 63 42.04 -12.45 -16.42
N CYS A 64 42.37 -12.66 -17.68
CA CYS A 64 42.57 -13.99 -18.26
C CYS A 64 44.05 -14.34 -18.10
N SER A 65 44.37 -15.49 -17.52
CA SER A 65 45.73 -16.01 -17.48
C SER A 65 45.85 -17.40 -18.07
N VAL A 66 46.92 -17.60 -18.84
CA VAL A 66 47.24 -18.84 -19.55
C VAL A 66 48.57 -19.35 -19.02
N LEU A 67 48.54 -20.52 -18.42
CA LEU A 67 49.67 -21.14 -17.73
C LEU A 67 50.21 -22.33 -18.54
N ASN A 68 51.53 -22.36 -18.70
CA ASN A 68 52.26 -23.53 -19.14
C ASN A 68 52.57 -24.42 -17.92
N PRO A 69 51.98 -25.64 -17.80
CA PRO A 69 52.12 -26.46 -16.62
C PRO A 69 53.52 -27.07 -16.44
N ILE A 70 54.33 -27.15 -17.51
CA ILE A 70 55.67 -27.72 -17.46
C ILE A 70 56.71 -26.63 -17.17
N LEU A 71 56.62 -25.50 -17.88
CA LEU A 71 57.58 -24.40 -17.74
C LEU A 71 57.23 -23.45 -16.59
N GLY A 72 56.02 -23.53 -16.03
CA GLY A 72 55.52 -22.59 -15.03
C GLY A 72 55.33 -21.16 -15.57
N GLN A 73 55.37 -20.97 -16.89
CA GLN A 73 55.24 -19.66 -17.53
C GLN A 73 53.77 -19.26 -17.62
N GLU A 74 53.44 -18.07 -17.15
CA GLU A 74 52.09 -17.49 -17.22
C GLU A 74 52.09 -16.28 -18.17
N LYS A 75 51.09 -16.20 -19.05
CA LYS A 75 50.76 -14.97 -19.77
C LYS A 75 49.36 -14.53 -19.34
N ALA A 76 49.26 -13.33 -18.79
CA ALA A 76 48.01 -12.78 -18.30
C ALA A 76 47.66 -11.47 -19.01
N MET A 77 46.37 -11.25 -19.23
CA MET A 77 45.83 -10.00 -19.78
C MET A 77 44.65 -9.53 -18.93
N ALA A 78 44.75 -8.32 -18.41
CA ALA A 78 43.68 -7.67 -17.67
C ALA A 78 42.82 -6.82 -18.60
N ILE A 79 41.51 -6.90 -18.41
CA ILE A 79 40.48 -6.21 -19.18
C ILE A 79 39.65 -5.42 -18.18
N PHE A 80 39.54 -4.12 -18.40
CA PHE A 80 38.63 -3.25 -17.67
C PHE A 80 37.30 -3.16 -18.41
N ILE A 81 36.20 -3.45 -17.72
CA ILE A 81 34.85 -3.33 -18.27
C ILE A 81 34.19 -2.11 -17.63
N PRO A 82 34.00 -1.00 -18.37
CA PRO A 82 33.33 0.18 -17.83
C PRO A 82 31.89 -0.10 -17.39
N GLU A 83 31.43 0.58 -16.34
CA GLU A 83 30.07 0.46 -15.80
C GLU A 83 28.92 0.65 -16.82
N PRO A 84 29.04 1.52 -17.85
CA PRO A 84 27.98 1.71 -18.85
C PRO A 84 27.62 0.46 -19.66
N PHE A 85 28.47 -0.56 -19.70
CA PHE A 85 28.20 -1.82 -20.42
C PHE A 85 27.29 -2.77 -19.65
N PHE A 86 27.01 -2.49 -18.38
CA PHE A 86 26.08 -3.28 -17.58
C PHE A 86 24.67 -2.71 -17.69
N PRO A 87 23.63 -3.56 -17.72
CA PRO A 87 22.26 -3.10 -17.72
C PRO A 87 21.99 -2.32 -16.44
N GLN A 88 21.94 -1.00 -16.54
CA GLN A 88 21.59 -0.15 -15.42
C GLN A 88 20.15 -0.50 -15.00
N SER A 89 19.95 -0.74 -13.71
CA SER A 89 18.61 -0.80 -13.15
C SER A 89 17.92 0.53 -13.48
N SER A 90 16.94 0.48 -14.39
CA SER A 90 16.35 1.69 -14.97
C SER A 90 15.85 2.61 -13.85
N PRO A 91 16.38 3.85 -13.73
CA PRO A 91 16.02 4.78 -12.66
C PRO A 91 14.51 5.05 -12.59
N TRP A 92 13.83 4.90 -13.72
CA TRP A 92 12.40 5.08 -13.88
C TRP A 92 11.60 4.16 -12.95
N LYS A 93 12.07 2.93 -12.70
CA LYS A 93 11.38 1.99 -11.81
C LYS A 93 11.28 2.52 -10.39
N LEU A 94 12.37 3.11 -9.88
CA LEU A 94 12.38 3.73 -8.55
C LEU A 94 11.41 4.93 -8.51
N THR A 95 11.42 5.77 -9.54
CA THR A 95 10.50 6.91 -9.64
C THR A 95 9.04 6.48 -9.63
N PHE A 96 8.66 5.46 -10.42
CA PHE A 96 7.29 4.93 -10.43
C PHE A 96 6.86 4.38 -9.08
N MET A 97 7.75 3.65 -8.39
CA MET A 97 7.45 3.09 -7.07
C MET A 97 7.16 4.20 -6.04
N VAL A 98 7.95 5.27 -6.03
CA VAL A 98 7.73 6.42 -5.13
C VAL A 98 6.41 7.14 -5.45
N ILE A 99 6.09 7.33 -6.73
CA ILE A 99 4.83 7.98 -7.12
C ILE A 99 3.64 7.15 -6.67
N LEU A 100 3.68 5.82 -6.89
CA LEU A 100 2.62 4.91 -6.47
C LEU A 100 2.41 4.91 -4.96
N THR A 101 3.48 4.90 -4.17
CA THR A 101 3.36 4.93 -2.70
C THR A 101 2.73 6.23 -2.20
N VAL A 102 3.12 7.38 -2.76
CA VAL A 102 2.53 8.69 -2.41
C VAL A 102 1.05 8.72 -2.79
N LEU A 103 0.67 8.25 -3.98
CA LEU A 103 -0.72 8.19 -4.41
C LEU A 103 -1.58 7.34 -3.46
N MET A 104 -1.07 6.17 -3.06
CA MET A 104 -1.78 5.29 -2.11
C MET A 104 -1.98 5.95 -0.75
N LEU A 105 -0.98 6.66 -0.23
CA LEU A 105 -1.10 7.38 1.05
C LEU A 105 -2.13 8.52 0.95
N LEU A 106 -2.17 9.24 -0.17
CA LEU A 106 -3.17 10.29 -0.39
C LEU A 106 -4.59 9.71 -0.45
N LEU A 107 -4.79 8.61 -1.17
CA LEU A 107 -6.09 7.94 -1.24
C LEU A 107 -6.54 7.44 0.14
N LEU A 108 -5.64 6.83 0.92
CA LEU A 108 -5.94 6.42 2.29
C LEU A 108 -6.30 7.62 3.18
N GLY A 109 -5.59 8.74 3.03
CA GLY A 109 -5.90 9.98 3.75
C GLY A 109 -7.30 10.52 3.41
N VAL A 110 -7.67 10.53 2.13
CA VAL A 110 -9.01 10.96 1.67
C VAL A 110 -10.09 10.03 2.20
N VAL A 111 -9.91 8.72 2.09
CA VAL A 111 -10.88 7.74 2.62
C VAL A 111 -11.04 7.91 4.13
N PHE A 112 -9.95 8.07 4.87
CA PHE A 112 -10.00 8.30 6.31
C PHE A 112 -10.73 9.61 6.66
N TYR A 113 -10.47 10.69 5.91
CA TYR A 113 -11.14 11.98 6.09
C TYR A 113 -12.65 11.86 5.90
N ILE A 114 -13.08 11.26 4.78
CA ILE A 114 -14.51 11.05 4.46
C ILE A 114 -15.16 10.17 5.55
N MET A 115 -14.53 9.05 5.92
CA MET A 115 -15.05 8.16 6.96
C MET A 115 -15.22 8.87 8.30
N ARG A 116 -14.26 9.73 8.69
CA ARG A 116 -14.34 10.52 9.92
C ARG A 116 -15.51 11.50 9.89
N GLU A 117 -15.70 12.21 8.79
CA GLU A 117 -16.81 13.17 8.64
C GLU A 117 -18.17 12.47 8.65
N HIS A 118 -18.31 11.37 7.91
CA HIS A 118 -19.54 10.57 7.90
C HIS A 118 -19.87 10.02 9.29
N THR A 119 -18.87 9.52 10.02
CA THR A 119 -19.06 8.98 11.38
C THR A 119 -19.50 10.07 12.36
N ALA A 120 -18.97 11.30 12.22
CA ALA A 120 -19.39 12.44 13.05
C ALA A 120 -20.85 12.81 12.78
N LYS A 121 -21.23 12.98 11.49
CA LYS A 121 -22.61 13.31 11.10
C LYS A 121 -23.63 12.26 11.56
N LEU A 122 -23.26 10.97 11.52
CA LEU A 122 -24.11 9.87 12.01
C LEU A 122 -24.37 9.96 13.51
N LYS A 123 -23.35 10.30 14.31
CA LYS A 123 -23.50 10.47 15.76
C LYS A 123 -24.41 11.65 16.10
N ASP A 124 -24.18 12.80 15.45
CA ASP A 124 -25.00 13.99 15.66
C ASP A 124 -26.48 13.73 15.31
N MET A 125 -26.74 13.01 14.21
CA MET A 125 -28.09 12.62 13.81
C MET A 125 -28.75 11.70 14.85
N GLN A 126 -28.03 10.70 15.36
CA GLN A 126 -28.54 9.82 16.42
C GLN A 126 -28.82 10.57 17.73
N GLU A 127 -27.98 11.53 18.11
CA GLU A 127 -28.20 12.37 19.29
C GLU A 127 -29.43 13.27 19.12
N TRP A 128 -29.60 13.87 17.94
CA TRP A 128 -30.78 14.69 17.63
C TRP A 128 -32.08 13.87 17.65
N GLU A 129 -32.07 12.66 17.09
CA GLU A 129 -33.22 11.74 17.14
C GLU A 129 -33.60 11.34 18.56
N LYS A 130 -32.62 11.05 19.42
CA LYS A 130 -32.85 10.77 20.85
C LYS A 130 -33.44 11.98 21.55
N LEU A 131 -32.85 13.16 21.36
CA LEU A 131 -33.34 14.41 21.94
C LEU A 131 -34.78 14.71 21.48
N HIS A 132 -35.11 14.44 20.22
CA HIS A 132 -36.46 14.62 19.70
C HIS A 132 -37.46 13.65 20.32
N ARG A 133 -37.06 12.38 20.51
CA ARG A 133 -37.88 11.36 21.17
C ARG A 133 -38.16 11.74 22.62
N ASP A 134 -37.14 12.08 23.39
CA ASP A 134 -37.27 12.48 24.80
C ASP A 134 -38.16 13.72 24.94
N LYS A 135 -38.02 14.69 24.02
CA LYS A 135 -38.86 15.90 23.99
C LYS A 135 -40.33 15.60 23.69
N GLU A 136 -40.61 14.61 22.86
CA GLU A 136 -41.98 14.19 22.56
C GLU A 136 -42.60 13.42 23.74
N GLU A 137 -41.83 12.56 24.40
CA GLU A 137 -42.24 11.87 25.64
C GLU A 137 -42.55 12.88 26.76
N ASP A 138 -41.70 13.89 26.97
CA ASP A 138 -41.95 14.99 27.91
C ASP A 138 -43.24 15.76 27.58
N ARG A 139 -43.52 15.97 26.28
CA ARG A 139 -44.75 16.64 25.84
C ARG A 139 -45.98 15.79 26.19
N GLN A 140 -45.92 14.49 25.92
CA GLN A 140 -47.01 13.56 26.25
C GLN A 140 -47.26 13.50 27.76
N ILE A 141 -46.21 13.37 28.58
CA ILE A 141 -46.33 13.36 30.05
C ILE A 141 -46.99 14.64 30.56
N LYS A 142 -46.59 15.81 30.03
CA LYS A 142 -47.21 17.10 30.39
C LYS A 142 -48.68 17.16 29.99
N GLU A 143 -49.04 16.62 28.82
CA GLU A 143 -50.43 16.57 28.37
C GLU A 143 -51.28 15.63 29.24
N GLU A 144 -50.75 14.46 29.61
CA GLU A 144 -51.41 13.52 30.51
C GLU A 144 -51.61 14.10 31.91
N ALA A 145 -50.60 14.78 32.47
CA ALA A 145 -50.71 15.47 33.76
C ALA A 145 -51.77 16.58 33.73
N LEU A 146 -51.85 17.34 32.62
CA LEU A 146 -52.87 18.37 32.43
C LEU A 146 -54.28 17.78 32.33
N LYS A 147 -54.45 16.68 31.59
CA LYS A 147 -55.72 15.92 31.51
C LYS A 147 -56.12 15.37 32.88
N ALA A 148 -55.18 14.83 33.65
CA ALA A 148 -55.45 14.32 35.00
C ALA A 148 -55.89 15.43 35.95
N THR A 149 -55.23 16.60 35.87
CA THR A 149 -55.62 17.79 36.66
C THR A 149 -57.01 18.28 36.27
N GLY A 150 -57.34 18.34 34.98
CA GLY A 150 -58.69 18.68 34.51
C GLY A 150 -59.77 17.70 35.02
N LYS A 151 -59.49 16.39 34.95
CA LYS A 151 -60.38 15.35 35.50
C LYS A 151 -60.59 15.51 37.01
N PHE A 152 -59.52 15.79 37.76
CA PHE A 152 -59.57 16.00 39.21
C PHE A 152 -60.42 17.23 39.58
N LEU A 153 -60.23 18.35 38.89
CA LEU A 153 -61.03 19.57 39.06
C LEU A 153 -62.52 19.33 38.77
N CYS A 154 -62.84 18.57 37.72
CA CYS A 154 -64.21 18.19 37.37
C CYS A 154 -64.86 17.32 38.48
N HIS A 155 -64.09 16.37 39.05
CA HIS A 155 -64.55 15.54 40.16
C HIS A 155 -64.85 16.37 41.42
N ILE A 156 -64.00 17.36 41.75
CA ILE A 156 -64.24 18.30 42.86
C ILE A 156 -65.52 19.12 42.62
N CYS A 157 -65.70 19.70 41.42
CA CYS A 157 -66.89 20.48 41.08
C CYS A 157 -68.18 19.67 41.23
N ARG A 158 -68.14 18.37 40.90
CA ARG A 158 -69.30 17.47 41.04
C ARG A 158 -69.64 17.15 42.51
N ARG A 159 -68.66 17.15 43.41
CA ARG A 159 -68.82 16.81 44.83
C ARG A 159 -69.40 17.96 45.66
N HIS A 160 -69.18 19.21 45.26
CA HIS A 160 -69.70 20.39 45.96
C HIS A 160 -71.01 20.85 45.30
N SER A 161 -72.15 20.72 46.00
CA SER A 161 -73.49 21.04 45.49
C SER A 161 -73.78 22.55 45.43
N GLY A 162 -72.91 23.32 44.77
CA GLY A 162 -73.09 24.75 44.61
C GLY A 162 -72.09 25.32 43.63
N CYS A 163 -72.44 25.34 42.34
CA CYS A 163 -71.79 26.17 41.34
C CYS A 163 -72.78 26.52 40.22
N GLN A 164 -73.34 27.73 40.31
CA GLN A 164 -73.87 28.46 39.15
C GLN A 164 -72.68 28.93 38.29
N LEU A 165 -72.80 28.75 36.97
CA LEU A 165 -71.94 29.22 35.87
C LEU A 165 -70.49 28.70 35.73
N THR A 166 -69.76 28.32 36.78
CA THR A 166 -68.34 27.90 36.65
C THR A 166 -68.14 26.51 36.03
N CYS A 167 -69.10 25.59 36.18
CA CYS A 167 -69.04 24.25 35.55
C CYS A 167 -69.08 24.33 34.02
N PHE A 168 -69.77 25.33 33.45
CA PHE A 168 -69.95 25.45 32.00
C PHE A 168 -68.62 25.82 31.30
N LEU A 169 -67.79 26.65 31.93
CA LEU A 169 -66.45 27.01 31.44
C LEU A 169 -65.48 25.83 31.49
N CYS A 170 -65.60 24.96 32.49
CA CYS A 170 -64.79 23.74 32.59
C CYS A 170 -65.09 22.78 31.42
N CYS A 171 -66.38 22.53 31.14
CA CYS A 171 -66.81 21.71 30.00
C CYS A 171 -66.48 22.34 28.63
N LEU A 172 -66.58 23.67 28.49
CA LEU A 172 -66.20 24.38 27.26
C LEU A 172 -64.69 24.32 26.97
N SER A 173 -63.85 24.32 28.00
CA SER A 173 -62.39 24.27 27.85
C SER A 173 -61.89 22.90 27.38
N ASP A 174 -62.53 21.82 27.85
CA ASP A 174 -62.29 20.45 27.37
C ASP A 174 -62.78 20.27 25.93
N TRP A 175 -63.96 20.81 25.59
CA TRP A 175 -64.49 20.75 24.22
C TRP A 175 -63.61 21.51 23.22
N ARG A 176 -63.13 22.71 23.58
CA ARG A 176 -62.27 23.52 22.71
C ARG A 176 -60.91 22.85 22.47
N LYS A 177 -60.27 22.25 23.50
CA LYS A 177 -59.01 21.52 23.31
C LYS A 177 -59.17 20.25 22.45
N SER A 178 -60.28 19.53 22.61
CA SER A 178 -60.60 18.35 21.79
C SER A 178 -60.81 18.73 20.31
N ALA A 179 -61.43 19.88 20.03
CA ALA A 179 -61.64 20.37 18.68
C ALA A 179 -60.35 20.79 17.95
N TYR A 180 -59.34 21.29 18.67
CA TYR A 180 -58.04 21.66 18.08
C TYR A 180 -57.15 20.45 17.75
N LEU A 181 -57.23 19.36 18.52
CA LEU A 181 -56.45 18.13 18.27
C LEU A 181 -57.06 17.21 17.20
N ALA A 182 -58.33 17.41 16.84
CA ALA A 182 -59.03 16.61 15.83
C ALA A 182 -59.09 17.28 14.43
N GLY A 183 -58.47 18.46 14.28
CA GLY A 183 -58.51 19.28 13.07
C GLY A 183 -57.17 19.44 12.35
N GLU A 184 -56.15 18.68 12.73
CA GLU A 184 -54.85 18.55 12.04
C GLU A 184 -54.65 17.11 11.54
#